data_AF-A0A1H7BEI0-F1
#
_entry.id   AF-A0A1H7BEI0-F1
#
_cell.length_a   1.000
_cell.length_b   1.000
_cell.length_c   1.000
_cell.angle_alpha   90.00
_cell.angle_beta   90.00
_cell.angle_gamma   90.00
#
_symmetry.space_group_name_H-M   'P 1'
#
loop_
_entity.id
_entity.type
_entity.pdbx_description
1 polymer ?
#
loop_
_entity_poly.entity_id
_entity_poly.type
_entity_poly.pdbx_seq_one_letter_code
_entity_poly.pdbx_strand_id
1 'polypeptide(L)' 'MSLKPEIRIKIQGQIDELKKRMQYDANDLDYETHLHMMRDLQRVLDKK' A
#
# COMPACT_ATOMS: atom_id res chain seq x y z
N MET A 1 -16.40 8.34 7.91
CA MET A 1 -16.01 9.44 6.99
C MET A 1 -15.64 8.80 5.67
N SER A 2 -16.41 9.01 4.61
CA SER A 2 -16.13 8.40 3.31
C SER A 2 -14.88 9.06 2.71
N LEU A 3 -13.79 8.31 2.58
CA LEU A 3 -12.59 8.77 1.89
C LEU A 3 -12.96 9.22 0.48
N LYS A 4 -12.60 10.45 0.12
CA LYS A 4 -12.89 11.01 -1.21
C LYS A 4 -12.30 10.08 -2.29
N PRO A 5 -13.00 9.85 -3.41
CA PRO A 5 -12.55 8.94 -4.46
C PRO A 5 -11.16 9.30 -5.00
N GLU A 6 -10.82 10.58 -5.06
CA GLU A 6 -9.49 11.07 -5.45
C GLU A 6 -8.38 10.62 -4.49
N ILE A 7 -8.67 10.58 -3.19
CA ILE A 7 -7.72 10.14 -2.17
C ILE A 7 -7.54 8.62 -2.25
N ARG A 8 -8.63 7.87 -2.51
CA ARG A 8 -8.56 6.43 -2.74
C ARG A 8 -7.70 6.09 -3.96
N ILE A 9 -7.83 6.85 -5.06
CA ILE A 9 -7.01 6.67 -6.27
C ILE A 9 -5.53 6.96 -5.99
N LYS A 10 -5.22 8.05 -5.26
CA LYS A 10 -3.83 8.36 -4.88
C LYS A 10 -3.22 7.28 -3.99
N ILE A 11 -3.93 6.83 -2.97
CA ILE A 11 -3.46 5.76 -2.07
C ILE A 11 -3.27 4.45 -2.84
N GLN A 12 -4.20 4.12 -3.76
CA GLN A 12 -4.08 2.94 -4.60
C GLN A 12 -2.83 3.01 -5.51
N GLY A 13 -2.55 4.16 -6.11
CA GLY A 13 -1.33 4.37 -6.89
C GLY A 13 -0.05 4.20 -6.08
N GLN A 14 -0.03 4.72 -4.84
CA GLN A 14 1.09 4.51 -3.92
C GLN A 14 1.26 3.04 -3.53
N ILE A 15 0.16 2.32 -3.30
CA ILE A 15 0.19 0.87 -3.04
C ILE A 15 0.77 0.11 -4.24
N ASP A 16 0.36 0.46 -5.47
CA ASP A 16 0.85 -0.23 -6.67
C ASP A 16 2.34 0.04 -6.92
N GLU A 17 2.83 1.25 -6.68
CA GLU A 17 4.27 1.55 -6.72
C GLU A 17 5.03 0.80 -5.63
N LEU A 18 4.51 0.80 -4.39
CA LEU A 18 5.12 0.08 -3.27
C LEU A 18 5.19 -1.42 -3.56
N LYS A 19 4.11 -2.00 -4.09
CA LYS A 19 4.00 -3.40 -4.46
C LYS A 19 4.96 -3.77 -5.59
N LYS A 20 5.15 -2.89 -6.58
CA LYS A 20 6.16 -3.09 -7.63
C LYS A 20 7.57 -3.08 -7.03
N ARG A 21 7.91 -2.10 -6.19
CA ARG A 21 9.21 -2.05 -5.50
C ARG A 21 9.45 -3.29 -4.66
N MET A 22 8.45 -3.72 -3.88
CA MET A 22 8.48 -4.97 -3.13
C MET A 22 8.74 -6.23 -3.95
N GLN A 23 8.30 -6.29 -5.21
CA GLN A 23 8.62 -7.43 -6.08
C GLN A 23 10.09 -7.45 -6.48
N TYR A 24 10.74 -6.28 -6.57
CA TYR A 24 12.18 -6.17 -6.82
C TYR A 24 12.99 -6.32 -5.53
N ASP A 25 12.50 -5.78 -4.42
CA ASP A 25 13.11 -5.81 -3.09
C ASP A 25 12.75 -7.10 -2.30
N ALA A 26 12.14 -8.10 -2.95
CA ALA A 26 11.71 -9.36 -2.33
C ALA A 26 12.88 -10.19 -1.75
N ASN A 27 14.12 -9.85 -2.08
CA ASN A 27 15.34 -10.44 -1.54
C ASN A 27 15.94 -9.65 -0.37
N ASP A 28 15.39 -8.48 -0.03
CA ASP A 28 15.88 -7.65 1.07
C ASP A 28 15.12 -7.91 2.36
N LEU A 29 15.83 -7.69 3.48
CA LEU A 29 15.32 -7.84 4.85
C LEU A 29 14.07 -6.97 5.10
N ASP A 30 13.90 -5.90 4.30
CA ASP A 30 12.81 -4.94 4.39
C ASP A 30 11.48 -5.42 3.75
N TYR A 31 11.45 -6.61 3.13
CA TYR A 31 10.24 -7.18 2.54
C TYR A 31 9.08 -7.28 3.53
N GLU A 32 9.35 -7.70 4.78
CA GLU A 32 8.31 -7.77 5.82
C GLU A 32 7.79 -6.38 6.20
N THR A 33 8.66 -5.39 6.32
CA THR A 33 8.27 -4.00 6.63
C THR A 33 7.37 -3.43 5.54
N HIS A 34 7.69 -3.70 4.27
CA HIS A 34 6.84 -3.26 3.18
C HIS A 34 5.49 -4.00 3.12
N LEU A 35 5.45 -5.30 3.49
CA LEU A 35 4.20 -6.06 3.59
C LEU A 35 3.29 -5.49 4.67
N HIS A 36 3.85 -5.13 5.82
CA HIS A 36 3.12 -4.48 6.90
C HIS A 36 2.55 -3.13 6.45
N MET A 37 3.37 -2.31 5.79
CA MET A 37 2.97 -1.00 5.29
C MET A 37 1.85 -1.09 4.23
N MET A 38 1.93 -2.06 3.32
CA MET A 38 0.87 -2.34 2.34
C MET A 38 -0.45 -2.74 3.01
N ARG A 39 -0.40 -3.63 4.02
CA ARG A 39 -1.60 -4.07 4.76
C ARG A 39 -2.27 -2.94 5.53
N ASP A 40 -1.50 -2.01 6.11
CA ASP A 40 -2.07 -0.87 6.80
C ASP A 40 -2.70 0.14 5.84
N LEU A 41 -2.05 0.44 4.71
CA LEU A 41 -2.64 1.27 3.65
C LEU A 41 -3.94 0.66 3.11
N GLN A 42 -3.96 -0.66 2.93
CA GLN A 42 -5.13 -1.38 2.48
C GLN A 42 -6.25 -1.39 3.53
N ARG A 43 -5.94 -1.51 4.83
CA ARG A 43 -6.91 -1.35 5.92
C ARG A 43 -7.52 0.06 5.98
N VAL A 44 -6.72 1.09 5.70
CA VAL A 44 -7.23 2.47 5.63
C VAL A 44 -8.20 2.63 4.45
N LEU A 45 -7.93 1.98 3.31
CA LEU A 45 -8.84 1.95 2.17
C LEU A 45 -10.10 1.12 2.43
N ASP A 46 -9.97 0.01 3.17
CA ASP A 46 -11.03 -0.96 3.45
C ASP A 46 -11.97 -0.51 4.57
N LYS A 47 -11.51 0.36 5.49
CA LYS A 47 -12.37 1.07 6.45
C LYS A 47 -13.36 1.98 5.70
N LYS A 48 -14.49 1.40 5.32
CA LYS A 48 -15.71 2.05 4.83
C LYS A 48 -16.44 2.74 5.97
#